data_AF-A0AAU4ZQK2-F1
#
_entry.id   AF-A0AAU4ZQK2-F1
#
_cell.length_a   1.000
_cell.length_b   1.000
_cell.length_c   1.000
_cell.angle_alpha   90.00
_cell.angle_beta   90.00
_cell.angle_gamma   90.00
#
_symmetry.space_group_name_H-M   'P 1'
#
loop_
_entity.id
_entity.type
_entity.pdbx_description
1 polymer ?
#
loop_
_entity_poly.entity_id
_entity_poly.type
_entity_poly.pdbx_seq_one_letter_code
_entity_poly.pdbx_strand_id
1 'polypeptide(L)'
;MTVESIPVRAAPKALVWQGDELVSGCGRRWGRDGVERKVVSAWSFPFDAGITSVSGPYSAVYQERGIEGVLLERDRVVRELNRSDYQAENYDYPLALGALGDGREVVVHCPDEYNVLEIEDAASG
;
A
#
# COMPACT_ATOMS: atom_id res chain seq x y z
N MET A 1 -2.22 24.07 -16.14
CA MET A 1 -1.69 22.91 -15.40
C MET A 1 -0.57 23.44 -14.53
N THR A 2 -0.71 23.36 -13.22
CA THR A 2 0.34 23.77 -12.28
C THR A 2 1.09 22.50 -11.89
N VAL A 3 2.41 22.50 -12.03
CA VAL A 3 3.27 21.38 -11.61
C VAL A 3 4.14 21.90 -10.48
N GLU A 4 4.11 21.21 -9.34
CA GLU A 4 4.91 21.52 -8.17
C GLU A 4 5.91 20.39 -7.91
N SER A 5 7.04 20.71 -7.29
CA SER A 5 8.10 19.74 -6.98
C SER A 5 8.42 19.79 -5.49
N ILE A 6 8.52 18.62 -4.88
CA ILE A 6 8.89 18.46 -3.47
C ILE A 6 10.32 17.88 -3.42
N PRO A 7 11.31 18.60 -2.85
CA PRO A 7 12.64 18.04 -2.65
C PRO A 7 12.60 16.95 -1.58
N VAL A 8 13.15 15.78 -1.89
CA VAL A 8 13.22 14.62 -0.97
C VAL A 8 14.67 14.29 -0.64
N ARG A 9 14.92 13.77 0.57
CA ARG A 9 16.28 13.39 1.02
C ARG A 9 16.84 12.14 0.32
N ALA A 10 15.95 11.28 -0.14
CA ALA A 10 16.23 10.06 -0.89
C ALA A 10 15.00 9.68 -1.71
N ALA A 11 15.15 8.91 -2.79
CA ALA A 11 14.01 8.43 -3.56
C ALA A 11 13.07 7.57 -2.66
N PRO A 12 11.75 7.84 -2.62
CA PRO A 12 10.80 6.90 -2.04
C PRO A 12 10.70 5.65 -2.93
N LYS A 13 10.64 4.48 -2.30
CA LYS A 13 10.47 3.21 -3.01
C LYS A 13 9.00 2.96 -3.34
N ALA A 14 8.13 3.15 -2.34
CA ALA A 14 6.68 3.10 -2.48
C ALA A 14 6.06 4.41 -1.99
N LEU A 15 4.89 4.77 -2.54
CA LEU A 15 4.10 5.92 -2.12
C LEU A 15 2.62 5.53 -2.03
N VAL A 16 1.95 5.96 -0.96
CA VAL A 16 0.51 5.83 -0.75
C VAL A 16 -0.06 7.12 -0.20
N TRP A 17 -1.35 7.36 -0.46
CA TRP A 17 -2.11 8.41 0.20
C TRP A 17 -2.66 7.93 1.53
N GLN A 18 -2.58 8.80 2.55
CA GLN A 18 -3.28 8.65 3.83
C GLN A 18 -3.98 9.97 4.14
N GLY A 19 -5.26 10.06 3.77
CA GLY A 19 -5.96 11.35 3.73
C GLY A 19 -5.27 12.32 2.77
N ASP A 20 -4.87 13.48 3.28
CA ASP A 20 -4.18 14.54 2.52
C ASP A 20 -2.65 14.42 2.55
N GLU A 21 -2.11 13.39 3.19
CA GLU A 21 -0.66 13.18 3.30
C GLU A 21 -0.20 12.10 2.32
N LEU A 22 0.94 12.36 1.69
CA LEU A 22 1.68 11.36 0.95
C LEU A 22 2.61 10.63 1.93
N VAL A 23 2.57 9.30 1.96
CA VAL A 23 3.35 8.46 2.85
C VAL A 23 4.19 7.49 2.04
N SER A 24 5.47 7.37 2.39
CA SER A 24 6.40 6.39 1.82
C SER A 24 6.52 5.18 2.74
N GLY A 25 6.61 3.98 2.16
CA GLY A 25 6.73 2.71 2.90
C GLY A 25 7.87 2.68 3.93
N CYS A 26 8.94 3.45 3.72
CA CYS A 26 10.07 3.60 4.66
C CYS A 26 9.88 4.64 5.78
N GLY A 27 8.64 4.99 6.15
CA GLY A 27 8.36 5.84 7.30
C GLY A 27 8.67 7.33 7.09
N ARG A 28 8.39 7.85 5.90
CA ARG A 28 8.44 9.30 5.59
C ARG A 28 7.07 9.77 5.14
N ARG A 29 6.68 10.99 5.52
CA ARG A 29 5.42 11.61 5.11
C ARG A 29 5.60 13.05 4.65
N TRP A 30 4.75 13.48 3.73
CA TRP A 30 4.68 14.85 3.21
C TRP A 30 3.23 15.31 3.25
N GLY A 31 2.98 16.41 3.95
CA GLY A 31 1.69 17.10 3.88
C GLY A 31 1.62 18.04 2.69
N ARG A 32 0.56 18.86 2.65
CA ARG A 32 0.36 19.88 1.60
C ARG A 32 1.46 20.94 1.54
N ASP A 33 2.22 21.12 2.63
CA ASP A 33 3.36 22.04 2.68
C ASP A 33 4.64 21.46 2.05
N GLY A 34 4.61 20.20 1.62
CA GLY A 34 5.77 19.51 1.04
C GLY A 34 6.90 19.23 2.04
N VAL A 35 6.72 19.51 3.33
CA VAL A 35 7.78 19.32 4.33
C VAL A 35 7.83 17.85 4.75
N GLU A 36 8.98 17.22 4.50
CA GLU A 36 9.24 15.83 4.92
C GLU A 36 9.24 15.71 6.45
N ARG A 37 8.41 14.80 6.96
CA ARG A 37 8.36 14.41 8.38
C ARG A 37 8.65 12.93 8.51
N LYS A 38 9.38 12.56 9.56
CA LYS A 38 9.68 11.15 9.87
C LYS A 38 8.53 10.52 10.66
N VAL A 39 8.20 9.28 10.35
CA VAL A 39 7.29 8.43 11.12
C VAL A 39 8.11 7.53 12.04
N VAL A 40 7.72 7.42 13.31
CA VAL A 40 8.42 6.62 14.33
C VAL A 40 8.33 5.12 14.03
N SER A 41 7.23 4.69 13.42
CA SER A 41 6.99 3.35 12.90
C SER A 41 7.41 3.26 11.42
N ALA A 42 8.71 3.27 11.17
CA ALA A 42 9.23 2.92 9.85
C ALA A 42 9.20 1.39 9.70
N TRP A 43 8.49 0.90 8.69
CA TRP A 43 8.54 -0.51 8.30
C TRP A 43 9.97 -0.81 7.82
N SER A 44 10.65 -1.75 8.45
CA SER A 44 11.99 -2.18 8.03
C SER A 44 11.95 -3.08 6.79
N PHE A 45 10.76 -3.38 6.28
CA PHE A 45 10.57 -4.26 5.13
C PHE A 45 10.71 -3.49 3.80
N PRO A 46 11.34 -4.08 2.77
CA PRO A 46 11.68 -3.39 1.53
C PRO A 46 10.49 -3.28 0.56
N PHE A 47 9.37 -2.70 0.98
CA PHE A 47 8.24 -2.40 0.07
C PHE A 47 8.63 -1.36 -0.99
N ASP A 48 8.21 -1.58 -2.22
CA ASP A 48 8.54 -0.79 -3.41
C ASP A 48 7.34 -0.48 -4.31
N ALA A 49 6.14 -0.92 -3.94
CA ALA A 49 4.89 -0.51 -4.55
C ALA A 49 3.84 -0.16 -3.49
N GLY A 50 2.82 0.59 -3.91
CA GLY A 50 1.70 0.93 -3.04
C GLY A 50 0.48 1.42 -3.81
N ILE A 51 -0.68 1.25 -3.19
CA ILE A 51 -1.98 1.66 -3.71
C ILE A 51 -2.88 2.17 -2.57
N THR A 52 -3.78 3.09 -2.89
CA THR A 52 -4.76 3.63 -1.92
C THR A 52 -6.17 3.47 -2.47
N SER A 53 -7.09 3.07 -1.59
CA SER A 53 -8.53 3.07 -1.87
C SER A 53 -9.03 4.47 -2.24
N VAL A 54 -9.99 4.56 -3.16
CA VAL A 54 -10.57 5.84 -3.58
C VAL A 54 -11.31 6.54 -2.42
N SER A 55 -11.96 5.76 -1.56
CA SER A 55 -12.62 6.25 -0.34
C SER A 55 -11.64 6.75 0.72
N GLY A 56 -10.38 6.34 0.64
CA GLY A 56 -9.25 6.86 1.41
C GLY A 56 -8.91 6.23 2.77
N PRO A 57 -9.70 5.35 3.43
CA PRO A 57 -9.28 4.79 4.71
C PRO A 57 -8.19 3.73 4.54
N TYR A 58 -8.20 2.98 3.43
CA TYR A 58 -7.28 1.87 3.21
C TYR A 58 -6.18 2.19 2.22
N SER A 59 -4.98 1.73 2.53
CA SER A 59 -3.84 1.68 1.61
C SER A 59 -3.10 0.36 1.76
N ALA A 60 -2.38 -0.05 0.73
CA ALA A 60 -1.49 -1.20 0.80
C ALA A 60 -0.11 -0.78 0.31
N VAL A 61 0.93 -1.29 0.99
CA VAL A 61 2.32 -1.24 0.52
C VAL A 61 2.82 -2.67 0.39
N TYR A 62 3.55 -2.96 -0.68
CA TYR A 62 3.93 -4.34 -1.02
C TYR A 62 5.20 -4.37 -1.84
N GLN A 63 5.77 -5.56 -1.97
CA GLN A 63 6.82 -5.82 -2.95
C GLN A 63 6.14 -6.07 -4.30
N GLU A 64 6.41 -5.23 -5.31
CA GLU A 64 5.91 -5.43 -6.68
C GLU A 64 6.30 -6.82 -7.16
N ARG A 65 7.55 -7.23 -6.93
CA ARG A 65 8.09 -8.57 -7.26
C ARG A 65 8.65 -9.26 -6.03
N GLY A 66 7.78 -9.52 -5.06
CA GLY A 66 8.10 -10.31 -3.87
C GLY A 66 6.85 -10.98 -3.32
N ILE A 67 6.86 -11.40 -2.06
CA ILE A 67 5.75 -12.20 -1.50
C ILE A 67 4.94 -11.45 -0.44
N GLU A 68 5.48 -10.33 0.06
CA GLU A 68 4.88 -9.64 1.20
C GLU A 68 4.24 -8.32 0.81
N GLY A 69 3.13 -8.03 1.46
CA GLY A 69 2.48 -6.74 1.52
C GLY A 69 1.82 -6.53 2.87
N VAL A 70 1.36 -5.32 3.11
CA VAL A 70 0.65 -4.94 4.34
C VAL A 70 -0.54 -4.07 3.97
N LEU A 71 -1.70 -4.41 4.51
CA LEU A 71 -2.89 -3.59 4.49
C LEU A 71 -2.89 -2.63 5.67
N LEU A 72 -3.13 -1.36 5.38
CA LEU A 72 -3.14 -0.25 6.33
C LEU A 72 -4.52 0.39 6.34
N GLU A 73 -5.02 0.68 7.54
CA GLU A 73 -6.11 1.62 7.77
C GLU A 73 -5.49 2.90 8.34
N ARG A 74 -5.34 3.94 7.50
CA ARG A 74 -4.53 5.12 7.82
C ARG A 74 -3.12 4.69 8.26
N ASP A 75 -2.68 5.06 9.46
CA ASP A 75 -1.36 4.74 10.02
C ASP A 75 -1.30 3.39 10.75
N ARG A 76 -2.42 2.67 10.84
CA ARG A 76 -2.54 1.39 11.54
C ARG A 76 -2.42 0.22 10.57
N VAL A 77 -1.61 -0.78 10.94
CA VAL A 77 -1.64 -2.09 10.26
C VAL A 77 -2.90 -2.84 10.61
N VAL A 78 -3.61 -3.26 9.57
CA VAL A 78 -4.72 -4.19 9.67
C VAL A 78 -4.17 -5.62 9.69
N ARG A 79 -3.44 -6.00 8.63
CA ARG A 79 -2.83 -7.32 8.46
C ARG A 79 -1.77 -7.34 7.37
N GLU A 80 -0.97 -8.40 7.36
CA GLU A 80 -0.09 -8.77 6.25
C GLU A 80 -0.92 -9.36 5.10
N LEU A 81 -0.44 -9.18 3.87
CA LEU A 81 -0.99 -9.72 2.64
C LEU A 81 0.10 -10.55 1.97
N ASN A 82 -0.03 -11.86 1.99
CA ASN A 82 0.97 -12.76 1.42
C ASN A 82 0.46 -13.39 0.13
N ARG A 83 1.36 -13.57 -0.83
CA ARG A 83 1.12 -14.39 -2.02
C ARG A 83 2.10 -15.54 -2.10
N SER A 84 1.77 -16.51 -2.95
CA SER A 84 2.66 -17.62 -3.25
C SER A 84 4.05 -17.15 -3.68
N ASP A 85 5.10 -17.80 -3.18
CA ASP A 85 6.47 -17.56 -3.63
C ASP A 85 6.74 -18.08 -5.06
N TYR A 86 5.88 -18.97 -5.54
CA TYR A 86 6.00 -19.57 -6.85
C TYR A 86 5.87 -18.51 -7.94
N GLN A 87 6.98 -18.26 -8.65
CA GLN A 87 7.08 -17.27 -9.74
C GLN A 87 6.84 -15.81 -9.30
N ALA A 88 6.88 -15.50 -8.01
CA ALA A 88 6.64 -14.15 -7.49
C ALA A 88 7.60 -13.09 -8.08
N GLU A 89 8.84 -13.46 -8.38
CA GLU A 89 9.82 -12.55 -9.00
C GLU A 89 9.57 -12.27 -10.49
N ASN A 90 8.74 -13.08 -11.15
CA ASN A 90 8.49 -13.01 -12.60
C ASN A 90 7.28 -12.14 -12.95
N TYR A 91 6.38 -11.88 -12.00
CA TYR A 91 5.16 -11.12 -12.20
C TYR A 91 4.90 -10.16 -11.05
N ASP A 92 4.35 -8.99 -11.40
CA ASP A 92 3.96 -7.99 -10.41
C ASP A 92 2.83 -8.56 -9.53
N TYR A 93 2.83 -8.22 -8.24
CA TYR A 93 1.82 -8.67 -7.27
C TYR A 93 0.44 -8.11 -7.66
N PRO A 94 -0.52 -8.96 -8.10
CA PRO A 94 -1.87 -8.51 -8.35
C PRO A 94 -2.54 -8.13 -7.04
N LEU A 95 -2.76 -6.84 -6.83
CA LEU A 95 -3.40 -6.28 -5.64
C LEU A 95 -4.26 -5.07 -6.04
N ALA A 96 -5.51 -5.06 -5.59
CA ALA A 96 -6.43 -3.94 -5.79
C ALA A 96 -7.19 -3.62 -4.50
N LEU A 97 -7.48 -2.33 -4.31
CA LEU A 97 -8.39 -1.84 -3.26
C LEU A 97 -9.63 -1.26 -3.92
N GLY A 98 -10.79 -1.46 -3.33
CA GLY A 98 -12.04 -0.91 -3.86
C GLY A 98 -13.18 -0.90 -2.87
N ALA A 99 -14.24 -0.19 -3.25
CA ALA A 99 -15.51 -0.18 -2.55
C ALA A 99 -16.56 -0.91 -3.40
N LEU A 100 -17.29 -1.84 -2.79
CA LEU A 100 -18.42 -2.51 -3.41
C LEU A 100 -19.68 -1.62 -3.35
N GLY A 101 -20.70 -1.98 -4.14
CA GLY A 101 -21.95 -1.20 -4.23
C GLY A 101 -22.76 -1.13 -2.92
N ASP A 102 -22.46 -1.99 -1.96
CA ASP A 102 -23.02 -2.00 -0.60
C ASP A 102 -22.21 -1.13 0.39
N GLY A 103 -21.14 -0.49 -0.06
CA GLY A 103 -20.24 0.34 0.74
C GLY A 103 -19.15 -0.43 1.46
N ARG A 104 -19.06 -1.76 1.29
CA ARG A 104 -17.98 -2.56 1.85
C ARG A 104 -16.67 -2.27 1.13
N GLU A 105 -15.63 -1.97 1.91
CA GLU A 105 -14.26 -1.83 1.42
C GLU A 105 -13.63 -3.22 1.31
N VAL A 106 -12.94 -3.48 0.20
CA VAL A 106 -12.34 -4.78 -0.09
C VAL A 106 -10.89 -4.65 -0.52
N VAL A 107 -10.12 -5.68 -0.20
CA VAL A 107 -8.83 -5.97 -0.85
C VAL A 107 -9.01 -7.19 -1.74
N VAL A 108 -8.50 -7.09 -2.95
CA VAL A 108 -8.46 -8.21 -3.91
C VAL A 108 -7.01 -8.51 -4.22
N HIS A 109 -6.57 -9.74 -3.98
CA HIS A 109 -5.19 -10.13 -4.29
C HIS A 109 -5.06 -11.62 -4.59
N CYS A 110 -3.89 -12.03 -5.10
CA CYS A 110 -3.50 -13.42 -5.13
C CYS A 110 -3.01 -13.86 -3.75
N PRO A 111 -3.59 -14.90 -3.13
CA PRO A 111 -3.13 -15.42 -1.86
C PRO A 111 -1.93 -16.37 -2.04
N ASP A 112 -1.59 -17.11 -0.98
CA ASP A 112 -0.58 -18.17 -1.02
C ASP A 112 -0.99 -19.35 -1.91
N GLU A 113 -2.30 -19.54 -2.13
CA GLU A 113 -2.84 -20.54 -3.05
C GLU A 113 -2.76 -20.10 -4.52
N TYR A 114 -2.37 -21.03 -5.39
CA TYR A 114 -2.09 -20.72 -6.79
C TYR A 114 -3.36 -20.61 -7.65
N ASN A 115 -3.35 -19.73 -8.65
CA ASN A 115 -4.47 -19.48 -9.58
C ASN A 115 -5.79 -19.07 -8.89
N VAL A 116 -5.71 -18.45 -7.71
CA VAL A 116 -6.87 -17.93 -6.97
C VAL A 116 -6.77 -16.40 -6.84
N LEU A 117 -7.93 -15.75 -6.83
CA LEU A 117 -8.09 -14.39 -6.33
C LEU A 117 -8.95 -14.46 -5.08
N GLU A 118 -8.48 -13.87 -4.00
CA GLU A 118 -9.27 -13.64 -2.80
C GLU A 118 -9.86 -12.23 -2.83
N ILE A 119 -11.12 -12.11 -2.42
CA ILE A 119 -11.82 -10.85 -2.24
C ILE A 119 -12.20 -10.80 -0.77
N GLU A 120 -11.40 -10.07 0.00
CA GLU A 120 -11.55 -9.97 1.45
C GLU A 120 -12.26 -8.67 1.83
N ASP A 121 -12.97 -8.69 2.96
CA ASP A 121 -13.37 -7.46 3.62
C ASP A 121 -12.10 -6.77 4.16
N ALA A 122 -11.86 -5.51 3.78
CA ALA A 122 -10.63 -4.82 4.14
C ALA A 122 -10.46 -4.71 5.67
N ALA A 123 -11.55 -4.59 6.44
CA ALA A 123 -11.48 -4.49 7.89
C ALA A 123 -11.28 -5.85 8.57
N SER A 124 -11.99 -6.90 8.13
CA SER A 124 -12.06 -8.17 8.85
C SER A 124 -11.25 -9.33 8.27
N GLY A 125 -10.92 -9.29 6.98
CA GLY A 125 -10.60 -10.50 6.21
C GLY A 125 -11.87 -11.12 5.67
#